data_AF-A0A2N1VGM0-F1
#
_entry.id   AF-A0A2N1VGM0-F1
#
_cell.length_a   1.000
_cell.length_b   1.000
_cell.length_c   1.000
_cell.angle_alpha   90.00
_cell.angle_beta   90.00
_cell.angle_gamma   90.00
#
_symmetry.space_group_name_H-M   'P 1'
#
loop_
_entity.id
_entity.type
_entity.pdbx_description
1 polymer ?
#
loop_
_entity_poly.entity_id
_entity_poly.type
_entity_poly.pdbx_seq_one_letter_code
_entity_poly.pdbx_strand_id
1 'polypeptide(L)'
;MKKIWHKIPEQVKRLSVLLIVIVAVFIVANSLLTPKDFGLVGHYRAGSIQENADRELKYAGQEACADCHDDLWKLKNANYHKNLSCEVCHGPSINHTNDPDQFKPEIPRDRTFCVVCHEYNTSRPTGYPQIVSEAHNPRKICVTCHNPHNPTPPQAPKECSACHAEISSVKSVSSHMDIPCTKCHVTTEKHRLHPREFRPTKPVDREFCGQCHSQSAKADKFIPRINMVTHEPRYVCWQCHYPHLPEAQ
;
A
#
# COMPACT_ATOMS: atom_id res chain seq x y z
N MET A 1 2.03 -62.91 7.30
CA MET A 1 2.35 -61.68 6.53
C MET A 1 2.65 -61.92 5.04
N LYS A 2 3.56 -62.85 4.65
CA LYS A 2 3.93 -63.08 3.23
C LYS A 2 2.78 -63.42 2.25
N LYS A 3 1.71 -64.10 2.72
CA LYS A 3 0.56 -64.52 1.88
C LYS A 3 -0.36 -63.37 1.45
N ILE A 4 -0.40 -62.28 2.20
CA ILE A 4 -1.27 -61.13 1.90
C ILE A 4 -0.58 -60.23 0.87
N TRP A 5 0.74 -60.03 1.02
CA TRP A 5 1.55 -59.20 0.12
C TRP A 5 1.51 -59.67 -1.35
N HIS A 6 1.39 -60.97 -1.60
CA HIS A 6 1.30 -61.52 -2.96
C HIS A 6 -0.07 -61.33 -3.62
N LYS A 7 -1.12 -61.00 -2.87
CA LYS A 7 -2.48 -60.77 -3.40
C LYS A 7 -2.77 -59.28 -3.70
N ILE A 8 -1.86 -58.39 -3.34
CA ILE A 8 -2.04 -56.94 -3.49
C ILE A 8 -1.54 -56.53 -4.90
N PRO A 9 -2.28 -55.64 -5.61
CA PRO A 9 -1.83 -55.10 -6.90
C PRO A 9 -0.46 -54.43 -6.81
N GLU A 10 0.35 -54.56 -7.85
CA GLU A 10 1.74 -54.05 -7.86
C GLU A 10 1.83 -52.54 -7.65
N GLN A 11 0.84 -51.80 -8.16
CA GLN A 11 0.69 -50.36 -7.99
C GLN A 11 0.56 -49.98 -6.51
N VAL A 12 -0.21 -50.75 -5.74
CA VAL A 12 -0.43 -50.51 -4.31
C VAL A 12 0.86 -50.76 -3.53
N LYS A 13 1.64 -51.80 -3.87
CA LYS A 13 2.94 -52.06 -3.22
C LYS A 13 3.93 -50.92 -3.43
N ARG A 14 4.07 -50.45 -4.69
CA ARG A 14 4.97 -49.33 -5.04
C ARG A 14 4.57 -48.06 -4.29
N LEU A 15 3.26 -47.76 -4.26
CA LEU A 15 2.74 -46.60 -3.53
C LEU A 15 2.95 -46.72 -2.02
N SER A 16 2.74 -47.91 -1.44
CA SER A 16 2.97 -48.15 -0.01
C SER A 16 4.43 -47.94 0.39
N VAL A 17 5.39 -48.40 -0.42
CA VAL A 17 6.82 -48.18 -0.14
C VAL A 17 7.14 -46.67 -0.16
N LEU A 18 6.67 -45.96 -1.18
CA LEU A 18 6.88 -44.51 -1.29
C LEU A 18 6.25 -43.75 -0.11
N LEU A 19 5.02 -44.12 0.28
CA LEU A 19 4.36 -43.54 1.45
C LEU A 19 5.14 -43.81 2.74
N ILE A 20 5.64 -45.03 2.95
CA ILE A 20 6.44 -45.36 4.13
C ILE A 20 7.72 -44.53 4.17
N VAL A 21 8.39 -44.35 3.02
CA VAL A 21 9.59 -43.50 2.94
C VAL A 21 9.24 -42.05 3.29
N ILE A 22 8.17 -41.49 2.73
CA ILE A 22 7.72 -40.13 3.05
C ILE A 22 7.40 -39.98 4.54
N VAL A 23 6.67 -40.93 5.12
CA VAL A 23 6.31 -40.92 6.55
C VAL A 23 7.56 -41.03 7.42
N ALA A 24 8.51 -41.91 7.07
CA ALA A 24 9.77 -42.05 7.80
C ALA A 24 10.59 -40.76 7.75
N VAL A 25 10.73 -40.14 6.57
CA VAL A 25 11.39 -38.83 6.41
C VAL A 25 10.69 -37.77 7.25
N PHE A 26 9.36 -37.73 7.22
CA PHE A 26 8.58 -36.78 8.01
C PHE A 26 8.81 -36.97 9.52
N ILE A 27 8.79 -38.20 10.03
CA ILE A 27 9.03 -38.49 11.46
C ILE A 27 10.43 -38.03 11.87
N VAL A 28 11.45 -38.35 11.06
CA VAL A 28 12.84 -37.93 11.33
C VAL A 28 12.95 -36.40 11.31
N ALA A 29 12.44 -35.75 10.28
CA ALA A 29 12.43 -34.29 10.17
C ALA A 29 11.72 -33.65 11.37
N ASN A 30 10.54 -34.16 11.75
CA ASN A 30 9.79 -33.66 12.90
C ASN A 30 10.58 -33.84 14.21
N SER A 31 11.26 -34.97 14.41
CA SER A 31 12.08 -35.19 15.61
C SER A 31 13.32 -34.29 15.69
N LEU A 32 13.91 -33.92 14.55
CA LEU A 32 15.13 -33.11 14.50
C LEU A 32 14.84 -31.61 14.52
N LEU A 33 13.73 -31.18 13.91
CA LEU A 33 13.39 -29.77 13.74
C LEU A 33 12.45 -29.23 14.83
N THR A 34 11.81 -30.10 15.62
CA THR A 34 10.93 -29.66 16.73
C THR A 34 11.77 -29.39 17.98
N PRO A 35 11.84 -28.14 18.45
CA PRO A 35 12.54 -27.79 19.70
C PRO A 35 11.90 -28.51 20.89
N LYS A 36 12.73 -28.89 21.89
CA LYS A 36 12.28 -29.64 23.07
C LYS A 36 11.21 -28.92 23.90
N ASP A 37 11.17 -27.60 23.79
CA ASP A 37 10.28 -26.68 24.49
C ASP A 37 9.05 -26.26 23.65
N PHE A 38 8.93 -26.77 22.42
CA PHE A 38 7.73 -26.58 21.60
C PHE A 38 6.57 -27.38 22.17
N GLY A 39 5.41 -26.75 22.33
CA GLY A 39 4.21 -27.42 22.85
C GLY A 39 3.95 -27.24 24.35
N LEU A 40 4.95 -26.79 25.13
CA LEU A 40 4.83 -26.70 26.60
C LEU A 40 3.77 -25.69 27.07
N VAL A 41 3.49 -24.67 26.25
CA VAL A 41 2.52 -23.61 26.55
C VAL A 41 1.48 -23.44 25.44
N GLY A 42 1.21 -24.51 24.68
CA GLY A 42 0.36 -24.49 23.47
C GLY A 42 1.19 -24.61 22.19
N HIS A 43 0.63 -24.24 21.03
CA HIS A 43 1.32 -24.33 19.74
C HIS A 43 2.37 -23.22 19.55
N TYR A 44 3.33 -23.19 20.47
CA TYR A 44 4.35 -22.15 20.61
C TYR A 44 5.61 -22.73 21.24
N ARG A 45 6.76 -22.13 20.93
CA ARG A 45 8.07 -22.49 21.49
C ARG A 45 8.38 -21.58 22.68
N ALA A 46 8.35 -22.11 23.90
CA ALA A 46 8.45 -21.31 25.11
C ALA A 46 9.75 -20.48 25.20
N GLY A 47 10.90 -21.06 24.85
CA GLY A 47 12.22 -20.44 24.90
C GLY A 47 12.46 -19.37 23.82
N SER A 48 11.59 -19.27 22.81
CA SER A 48 11.72 -18.23 21.77
C SER A 48 11.61 -16.81 22.32
N ILE A 49 10.91 -16.60 23.44
CA ILE A 49 10.81 -15.29 24.08
C ILE A 49 12.18 -14.86 24.59
N GLN A 50 12.83 -15.71 25.40
CA GLN A 50 14.14 -15.41 25.98
C GLN A 50 15.20 -15.27 24.88
N GLU A 51 15.20 -16.17 23.89
CA GLU A 51 16.15 -16.10 22.77
C GLU A 51 16.02 -14.83 21.93
N ASN A 52 14.81 -14.28 21.79
CA ASN A 52 14.63 -12.99 21.12
C ASN A 52 15.02 -11.82 22.03
N ALA A 53 14.79 -11.93 23.34
CA ALA A 53 15.19 -10.92 24.32
C ALA A 53 16.72 -10.83 24.48
N ASP A 54 17.43 -11.94 24.35
CA ASP A 54 18.89 -12.02 24.47
C ASP A 54 19.63 -11.54 23.21
N ARG A 55 18.91 -11.22 22.13
CA ARG A 55 19.53 -10.67 20.93
C ARG A 55 20.13 -9.31 21.23
N GLU A 56 21.32 -9.08 20.69
CA GLU A 56 21.96 -7.79 20.78
C GLU A 56 21.06 -6.71 20.15
N LEU A 57 20.70 -5.70 20.94
CA LEU A 57 19.93 -4.56 20.48
C LEU A 57 20.75 -3.75 19.47
N LYS A 58 20.17 -3.47 18.31
CA LYS A 58 20.77 -2.61 17.27
C LYS A 58 20.08 -1.26 17.13
N TYR A 59 18.81 -1.21 17.55
CA TYR A 59 17.97 -0.03 17.48
C TYR A 59 17.89 0.63 18.85
N ALA A 60 18.03 1.94 18.90
CA ALA A 60 17.92 2.73 20.13
C ALA A 60 16.45 2.96 20.53
N GLY A 61 15.55 3.01 19.55
CA GLY A 61 14.17 3.45 19.76
C GLY A 61 14.03 4.97 19.72
N GLN A 62 12.83 5.44 19.37
CA GLN A 62 12.55 6.86 19.13
C GLN A 62 12.66 7.73 20.39
N GLU A 63 12.39 7.18 21.57
CA GLU A 63 12.45 7.90 22.85
C GLU A 63 13.88 8.35 23.16
N ALA A 64 14.87 7.46 23.01
CA ALA A 64 16.28 7.79 23.20
C ALA A 64 16.76 8.91 22.25
N CYS A 65 16.16 9.03 21.05
CA CYS A 65 16.46 10.14 20.15
C CYS A 65 15.91 11.47 20.67
N ALA A 66 14.72 11.46 21.29
CA ALA A 66 14.04 12.67 21.76
C ALA A 66 14.78 13.34 22.93
N ASP A 67 15.50 12.56 23.75
CA ASP A 67 16.27 13.07 24.89
C ASP A 67 17.36 14.07 24.48
N CYS A 68 17.95 13.92 23.29
CA CYS A 68 18.98 14.81 22.75
C CYS A 68 18.52 15.66 21.56
N HIS A 69 17.53 15.20 20.78
CA HIS A 69 17.05 15.86 19.56
C HIS A 69 15.58 16.29 19.64
N ASP A 70 15.19 16.86 20.79
CA ASP A 70 13.82 17.28 21.09
C ASP A 70 13.19 18.19 20.01
N ASP A 71 13.92 19.19 19.51
CA ASP A 71 13.40 20.11 18.48
C ASP A 71 13.05 19.39 17.18
N LEU A 72 13.90 18.46 16.73
CA LEU A 72 13.66 17.65 15.53
C LEU A 72 12.53 16.66 15.76
N TRP A 73 12.47 16.06 16.95
CA TRP A 73 11.38 15.16 17.32
C TRP A 73 10.05 15.91 17.33
N LYS A 74 9.96 17.09 17.97
CA LYS A 74 8.77 17.95 18.00
C LYS A 74 8.34 18.35 16.60
N LEU A 75 9.28 18.79 15.76
CA LEU A 75 9.00 19.15 14.38
C LEU A 75 8.41 17.97 13.61
N LYS A 76 9.06 16.80 13.64
CA LYS A 76 8.57 15.59 12.96
C LYS A 76 7.21 15.15 13.50
N ASN A 77 7.03 15.15 14.82
CA ASN A 77 5.82 14.67 15.48
C ASN A 77 4.60 15.56 15.22
N ALA A 78 4.83 16.85 14.95
CA ALA A 78 3.79 17.79 14.51
C ALA A 78 3.39 17.63 13.03
N ASN A 79 4.15 16.86 12.22
CA ASN A 79 4.01 16.81 10.76
C ASN A 79 3.72 15.37 10.24
N TYR A 80 3.64 15.22 8.91
CA TYR A 80 3.11 13.99 8.28
C TYR A 80 3.96 12.72 8.47
N HIS A 81 5.24 12.82 8.84
CA HIS A 81 6.10 11.67 9.17
C HIS A 81 6.09 11.31 10.66
N LYS A 82 5.18 11.87 11.46
CA LYS A 82 5.12 11.65 12.92
C LYS A 82 5.15 10.18 13.35
N ASN A 83 4.52 9.30 12.58
CA ASN A 83 4.40 7.87 12.89
C ASN A 83 5.59 7.00 12.43
N LEU A 84 6.59 7.56 11.75
CA LEU A 84 7.81 6.82 11.39
C LEU A 84 8.81 6.89 12.56
N SER A 85 9.53 5.83 12.90
CA SER A 85 10.68 5.98 13.81
C SER A 85 11.81 6.76 13.12
N CYS A 86 12.66 7.46 13.88
CA CYS A 86 13.87 8.11 13.35
C CYS A 86 14.73 7.09 12.58
N GLU A 87 14.85 5.89 13.13
CA GLU A 87 15.68 4.80 12.61
C GLU A 87 15.08 4.12 11.37
N VAL A 88 13.82 4.46 10.99
CA VAL A 88 13.29 4.05 9.69
C VAL A 88 14.13 4.66 8.59
N CYS A 89 14.50 5.95 8.71
CA CYS A 89 15.32 6.63 7.72
C CYS A 89 16.81 6.62 8.08
N HIS A 90 17.14 6.76 9.37
CA HIS A 90 18.52 6.94 9.83
C HIS A 90 19.26 5.64 10.14
N GLY A 91 18.57 4.49 10.01
CA GLY A 91 19.11 3.19 10.33
C GLY A 91 19.28 2.94 11.84
N PRO A 92 19.73 1.72 12.21
CA PRO A 92 19.97 1.34 13.60
C PRO A 92 21.03 2.25 14.24
N SER A 93 20.65 2.94 15.32
CA SER A 93 21.44 4.04 15.87
C SER A 93 21.87 3.83 17.33
N ILE A 94 21.81 2.60 17.87
CA ILE A 94 22.18 2.35 19.28
C ILE A 94 23.62 2.77 19.61
N ASN A 95 24.56 2.58 18.67
CA ASN A 95 25.95 3.00 18.86
C ASN A 95 26.07 4.52 18.94
N HIS A 96 25.25 5.26 18.18
CA HIS A 96 25.20 6.72 18.26
C HIS A 96 24.65 7.19 19.60
N THR A 97 23.64 6.51 20.15
CA THR A 97 23.14 6.83 21.50
C THR A 97 24.20 6.59 22.58
N ASN A 98 25.04 5.56 22.43
CA ASN A 98 26.08 5.22 23.41
C ASN A 98 27.34 6.09 23.29
N ASP A 99 27.76 6.43 22.08
CA ASP A 99 28.89 7.32 21.81
C ASP A 99 28.56 8.24 20.61
N PRO A 100 27.91 9.39 20.87
CA PRO A 100 27.40 10.27 19.83
C PRO A 100 28.49 11.02 19.07
N ASP A 101 29.69 11.11 19.62
CA ASP A 101 30.83 11.79 19.00
C ASP A 101 31.54 10.87 18.01
N GLN A 102 31.64 9.58 18.32
CA GLN A 102 32.26 8.59 17.46
C GLN A 102 31.32 8.09 16.35
N PHE A 103 30.05 7.85 16.65
CA PHE A 103 29.10 7.27 15.70
C PHE A 103 28.08 8.31 15.27
N LYS A 104 27.86 8.46 13.96
CA LYS A 104 26.80 9.28 13.39
C LYS A 104 25.79 8.39 12.68
N PRO A 105 24.47 8.62 12.85
CA PRO A 105 23.45 7.89 12.11
C PRO A 105 23.59 8.08 10.61
N GLU A 106 23.10 7.12 9.83
CA GLU A 106 23.01 7.28 8.40
C GLU A 106 22.03 8.41 8.08
N ILE A 107 22.31 9.21 7.05
CA ILE A 107 21.35 10.19 6.54
C ILE A 107 21.13 9.85 5.08
N PRO A 108 19.96 9.31 4.69
CA PRO A 108 19.69 8.96 3.31
C PRO A 108 19.66 10.25 2.48
N ARG A 109 20.59 10.34 1.53
CA ARG A 109 20.77 11.51 0.66
C ARG A 109 20.49 11.22 -0.81
N ASP A 110 20.22 9.98 -1.16
CA ASP A 110 19.80 9.63 -2.52
C ASP A 110 18.27 9.65 -2.66
N ARG A 111 17.81 9.49 -3.90
CA ARG A 111 16.37 9.43 -4.20
C ARG A 111 15.76 8.06 -3.87
N THR A 112 16.58 7.01 -3.84
CA THR A 112 16.14 5.61 -3.78
C THR A 112 15.45 5.29 -2.46
N PHE A 113 15.85 5.95 -1.38
CA PHE A 113 15.27 5.71 -0.07
C PHE A 113 13.81 6.20 0.04
N CYS A 114 13.53 7.44 -0.41
CA CYS A 114 12.20 8.03 -0.29
C CYS A 114 11.16 7.26 -1.13
N VAL A 115 11.58 6.76 -2.30
CA VAL A 115 10.68 6.08 -3.25
C VAL A 115 10.28 4.68 -2.80
N VAL A 116 10.94 4.08 -1.80
CA VAL A 116 10.46 2.84 -1.14
C VAL A 116 9.00 3.02 -0.65
N CYS A 117 8.69 4.22 -0.17
CA CYS A 117 7.36 4.57 0.29
C CYS A 117 6.59 5.39 -0.75
N HIS A 118 7.25 6.37 -1.38
CA HIS A 118 6.60 7.40 -2.20
C HIS A 118 6.56 7.12 -3.71
N GLU A 119 7.10 5.99 -4.19
CA GLU A 119 6.86 5.56 -5.57
C GLU A 119 5.38 5.22 -5.76
N TYR A 120 4.89 5.39 -6.99
CA TYR A 120 3.53 5.04 -7.33
C TYR A 120 3.31 3.52 -7.23
N ASN A 121 2.37 3.12 -6.38
CA ASN A 121 1.94 1.75 -6.21
C ASN A 121 0.42 1.71 -6.06
N THR A 122 -0.24 0.92 -6.92
CA THR A 122 -1.71 0.78 -6.95
C THR A 122 -2.29 0.17 -5.68
N SER A 123 -1.49 -0.56 -4.90
CA SER A 123 -1.91 -1.12 -3.62
C SER A 123 -1.87 -0.11 -2.47
N ARG A 124 -1.38 1.12 -2.68
CA ARG A 124 -1.38 2.16 -1.66
C ARG A 124 -2.75 2.85 -1.60
N PRO A 125 -3.22 3.25 -0.40
CA PRO A 125 -4.49 3.95 -0.27
C PRO A 125 -4.52 5.25 -1.08
N THR A 126 -5.68 5.57 -1.65
CA THR A 126 -5.94 6.87 -2.29
C THR A 126 -5.64 8.02 -1.32
N GLY A 127 -4.97 9.07 -1.83
CA GLY A 127 -4.55 10.22 -1.02
C GLY A 127 -3.25 10.02 -0.24
N TYR A 128 -2.62 8.84 -0.31
CA TYR A 128 -1.23 8.70 0.12
C TYR A 128 -0.32 9.46 -0.86
N PRO A 129 0.64 10.28 -0.39
CA PRO A 129 1.52 11.04 -1.28
C PRO A 129 2.39 10.09 -2.11
N GLN A 130 2.11 9.97 -3.40
CA GLN A 130 2.87 9.16 -4.35
C GLN A 130 3.30 10.00 -5.55
N ILE A 131 4.42 9.62 -6.14
CA ILE A 131 4.96 10.20 -7.35
C ILE A 131 5.41 9.08 -8.29
N VAL A 132 5.50 9.38 -9.59
CA VAL A 132 6.33 8.58 -10.51
C VAL A 132 7.72 9.20 -10.49
N SER A 133 8.71 8.53 -9.91
CA SER A 133 10.00 9.17 -9.62
C SER A 133 10.81 9.53 -10.86
N GLU A 134 10.58 8.89 -12.00
CA GLU A 134 11.18 9.26 -13.29
C GLU A 134 10.60 10.57 -13.86
N ALA A 135 9.33 10.86 -13.55
CA ALA A 135 8.65 12.06 -14.04
C ALA A 135 8.76 13.23 -13.05
N HIS A 136 8.85 12.95 -11.75
CA HIS A 136 8.88 13.97 -10.71
C HIS A 136 10.29 14.50 -10.46
N ASN A 137 10.63 15.59 -11.15
CA ASN A 137 11.92 16.29 -11.01
C ASN A 137 13.11 15.34 -11.17
N PRO A 138 13.27 14.69 -12.34
CA PRO A 138 14.31 13.69 -12.54
C PRO A 138 15.70 14.24 -12.20
N ARG A 139 16.53 13.41 -11.59
CA ARG A 139 17.93 13.70 -11.18
C ARG A 139 18.13 14.75 -10.07
N LYS A 140 17.07 15.35 -9.51
CA LYS A 140 17.18 16.21 -8.32
C LYS A 140 17.02 15.37 -7.05
N ILE A 141 17.69 15.68 -5.94
CA ILE A 141 17.51 14.91 -4.70
C ILE A 141 16.23 15.38 -3.99
N CYS A 142 15.43 14.48 -3.42
CA CYS A 142 14.15 14.82 -2.77
C CYS A 142 14.31 15.91 -1.70
N VAL A 143 15.38 15.81 -0.89
CA VAL A 143 15.62 16.70 0.25
C VAL A 143 16.00 18.14 -0.13
N THR A 144 16.30 18.42 -1.41
CA THR A 144 16.55 19.80 -1.85
C THR A 144 15.28 20.64 -1.92
N CYS A 145 14.12 19.99 -1.94
CA CYS A 145 12.81 20.65 -1.99
C CYS A 145 11.91 20.26 -0.82
N HIS A 146 12.07 19.05 -0.26
CA HIS A 146 11.26 18.54 0.86
C HIS A 146 12.10 18.36 2.12
N ASN A 147 11.62 18.86 3.25
CA ASN A 147 12.24 18.56 4.55
C ASN A 147 11.66 17.23 5.07
N PRO A 148 12.44 16.15 5.29
CA PRO A 148 11.90 14.88 5.80
C PRO A 148 11.26 14.97 7.19
N HIS A 149 11.65 15.94 8.01
CA HIS A 149 11.04 16.21 9.32
C HIS A 149 9.80 17.12 9.22
N ASN A 150 9.61 17.80 8.10
CA ASN A 150 8.39 18.54 7.79
C ASN A 150 8.09 18.40 6.29
N PRO A 151 7.57 17.23 5.85
CA PRO A 151 7.43 16.93 4.43
C PRO A 151 6.22 17.64 3.81
N THR A 152 5.71 18.70 4.44
CA THR A 152 4.64 19.52 3.90
C THR A 152 5.09 20.07 2.55
N PRO A 153 4.36 19.77 1.45
CA PRO A 153 4.71 20.30 0.14
C PRO A 153 4.75 21.83 0.20
N PRO A 154 5.71 22.48 -0.48
CA PRO A 154 5.81 23.94 -0.48
C PRO A 154 4.57 24.62 -1.09
N GLN A 155 3.80 23.89 -1.89
CA GLN A 155 2.50 24.30 -2.40
C GLN A 155 1.51 23.16 -2.26
N ALA A 156 0.29 23.46 -1.84
CA ALA A 156 -0.80 22.50 -1.88
C ALA A 156 -0.99 21.99 -3.33
N PRO A 157 -1.16 20.67 -3.54
CA PRO A 157 -1.35 20.15 -4.89
C PRO A 157 -2.56 20.78 -5.57
N LYS A 158 -2.35 21.38 -6.75
CA LYS A 158 -3.41 22.05 -7.51
C LYS A 158 -4.29 21.05 -8.27
N GLU A 159 -3.70 19.96 -8.71
CA GLU A 159 -4.37 18.95 -9.53
C GLU A 159 -4.91 17.78 -8.70
N CYS A 160 -6.08 17.26 -9.10
CA CYS A 160 -6.70 16.10 -8.46
C CYS A 160 -5.79 14.85 -8.51
N SER A 161 -5.05 14.69 -9.60
CA SER A 161 -4.15 13.56 -9.85
C SER A 161 -3.01 13.45 -8.86
N ALA A 162 -2.65 14.52 -8.15
CA ALA A 162 -1.59 14.47 -7.14
C ALA A 162 -1.94 13.57 -5.94
N CYS A 163 -3.23 13.45 -5.61
CA CYS A 163 -3.73 12.57 -4.54
C CYS A 163 -4.54 11.38 -5.08
N HIS A 164 -5.16 11.55 -6.25
CA HIS A 164 -5.99 10.55 -6.92
C HIS A 164 -5.31 9.99 -8.18
N ALA A 165 -4.00 9.76 -8.10
CA ALA A 165 -3.18 9.30 -9.23
C ALA A 165 -3.71 8.02 -9.87
N GLU A 166 -4.22 7.08 -9.06
CA GLU A 166 -4.83 5.84 -9.54
C GLU A 166 -6.05 6.08 -10.41
N ILE A 167 -7.07 6.75 -9.86
CA ILE A 167 -8.30 7.08 -10.60
C ILE A 167 -7.96 7.94 -11.84
N SER A 168 -7.00 8.87 -11.71
CA SER A 168 -6.54 9.69 -12.84
C SER A 168 -5.90 8.86 -13.95
N SER A 169 -5.11 7.84 -13.60
CA SER A 169 -4.43 6.96 -14.57
C SER A 169 -5.40 5.98 -15.21
N VAL A 170 -6.40 5.52 -14.47
CA VAL A 170 -7.44 4.64 -15.02
C VAL A 170 -8.35 5.44 -15.97
N LYS A 171 -8.73 6.68 -15.60
CA LYS A 171 -9.52 7.58 -16.44
C LYS A 171 -8.78 8.02 -17.71
N SER A 172 -7.45 8.14 -17.69
CA SER A 172 -6.70 8.63 -18.86
C SER A 172 -6.75 7.68 -20.06
N VAL A 173 -7.15 6.42 -19.84
CA VAL A 173 -7.37 5.43 -20.91
C VAL A 173 -8.86 5.15 -21.16
N SER A 174 -9.76 5.88 -20.50
CA SER A 174 -11.21 5.68 -20.64
C SER A 174 -11.87 6.60 -21.66
N SER A 175 -13.10 6.27 -22.03
CA SER A 175 -13.95 7.09 -22.91
C SER A 175 -14.28 8.48 -22.33
N HIS A 176 -13.99 8.72 -21.05
CA HIS A 176 -14.16 10.03 -20.38
C HIS A 176 -12.83 10.75 -20.13
N MET A 177 -11.73 10.33 -20.77
CA MET A 177 -10.39 10.90 -20.54
C MET A 177 -10.35 12.43 -20.65
N ASP A 178 -11.09 13.02 -21.58
CA ASP A 178 -11.07 14.48 -21.84
C ASP A 178 -12.00 15.29 -20.92
N ILE A 179 -12.83 14.63 -20.11
CA ILE A 179 -13.76 15.33 -19.20
C ILE A 179 -13.01 15.69 -17.91
N PRO A 180 -12.94 16.97 -17.49
CA PRO A 180 -12.26 17.30 -16.23
C PRO A 180 -13.00 16.69 -15.03
N CYS A 181 -12.26 16.29 -13.99
CA CYS A 181 -12.84 15.65 -12.79
C CYS A 181 -13.96 16.50 -12.18
N THR A 182 -13.81 17.83 -12.21
CA THR A 182 -14.75 18.81 -11.67
C THR A 182 -16.07 18.92 -12.43
N LYS A 183 -16.17 18.33 -13.63
CA LYS A 183 -17.44 18.25 -14.36
C LYS A 183 -18.44 17.35 -13.64
N CYS A 184 -17.95 16.24 -13.09
CA CYS A 184 -18.77 15.26 -12.37
C CYS A 184 -18.68 15.43 -10.85
N HIS A 185 -17.53 15.86 -10.34
CA HIS A 185 -17.28 15.99 -8.91
C HIS A 185 -17.30 17.46 -8.48
N VAL A 186 -18.22 17.83 -7.59
CA VAL A 186 -18.20 19.16 -6.96
C VAL A 186 -17.39 19.06 -5.68
N THR A 187 -16.42 19.96 -5.52
CA THR A 187 -15.55 19.99 -4.34
C THR A 187 -15.21 21.42 -3.95
N THR A 188 -14.82 21.61 -2.70
CA THR A 188 -14.32 22.89 -2.17
C THR A 188 -12.80 22.85 -2.09
N GLU A 189 -12.14 24.02 -2.03
CA GLU A 189 -10.69 24.07 -1.83
C GLU A 189 -10.24 23.39 -0.53
N LYS A 190 -11.11 23.38 0.50
CA LYS A 190 -10.86 22.72 1.78
C LYS A 190 -10.62 21.21 1.65
N HIS A 191 -11.14 20.57 0.60
CA HIS A 191 -10.85 19.16 0.30
C HIS A 191 -9.35 18.90 0.13
N ARG A 192 -8.60 19.84 -0.46
CA ARG A 192 -7.15 19.66 -0.69
C ARG A 192 -6.35 19.66 0.61
N LEU A 193 -6.86 20.30 1.65
CA LEU A 193 -6.21 20.43 2.96
C LEU A 193 -6.70 19.35 3.94
N HIS A 194 -8.01 19.07 3.93
CA HIS A 194 -8.67 18.14 4.84
C HIS A 194 -9.58 17.16 4.05
N PRO A 195 -9.01 16.28 3.21
CA PRO A 195 -9.77 15.46 2.26
C PRO A 195 -10.73 14.47 2.90
N ARG A 196 -10.49 14.10 4.16
CA ARG A 196 -11.35 13.18 4.92
C ARG A 196 -12.59 13.87 5.48
N GLU A 197 -12.49 15.17 5.79
CA GLU A 197 -13.57 15.98 6.34
C GLU A 197 -14.45 16.57 5.23
N PHE A 198 -13.82 17.10 4.17
CA PHE A 198 -14.53 17.69 3.04
C PHE A 198 -14.44 16.75 1.84
N ARG A 199 -15.44 15.88 1.67
CA ARG A 199 -15.46 14.92 0.55
C ARG A 199 -16.10 15.54 -0.70
N PRO A 200 -15.58 15.28 -1.91
CA PRO A 200 -16.23 15.68 -3.14
C PRO A 200 -17.58 14.97 -3.28
N THR A 201 -18.54 15.63 -3.93
CA THR A 201 -19.79 14.99 -4.35
C THR A 201 -19.63 14.28 -5.69
N LYS A 202 -20.62 13.51 -6.08
CA LYS A 202 -20.76 12.89 -7.41
C LYS A 202 -22.22 12.99 -7.85
N PRO A 203 -22.55 12.80 -9.14
CA PRO A 203 -23.93 12.84 -9.61
C PRO A 203 -24.77 11.80 -8.86
N VAL A 204 -25.92 12.25 -8.34
CA VAL A 204 -26.86 11.41 -7.57
C VAL A 204 -28.12 11.10 -8.37
N ASP A 205 -28.18 11.57 -9.62
CA ASP A 205 -29.30 11.44 -10.52
C ASP A 205 -28.84 10.95 -11.90
N ARG A 206 -29.80 10.61 -12.76
CA ARG A 206 -29.54 10.03 -14.08
C ARG A 206 -29.47 11.12 -15.15
N GLU A 207 -30.10 12.26 -14.87
CA GLU A 207 -30.20 13.44 -15.70
C GLU A 207 -28.82 13.96 -16.08
N PHE A 208 -27.88 13.99 -15.12
CA PHE A 208 -26.50 14.41 -15.38
C PHE A 208 -25.85 13.61 -16.53
N CYS A 209 -25.86 12.28 -16.46
CA CYS A 209 -25.31 11.42 -17.51
C CYS A 209 -26.14 11.53 -18.80
N GLY A 210 -27.47 11.70 -18.66
CA GLY A 210 -28.40 11.89 -19.76
C GLY A 210 -28.14 13.12 -20.61
N GLN A 211 -27.44 14.14 -20.10
CA GLN A 211 -27.01 15.31 -20.89
C GLN A 211 -26.14 14.94 -22.09
N CYS A 212 -25.43 13.82 -22.03
CA CYS A 212 -24.61 13.29 -23.13
C CYS A 212 -25.13 11.96 -23.68
N HIS A 213 -25.69 11.10 -22.83
CA HIS A 213 -26.04 9.72 -23.21
C HIS A 213 -27.52 9.50 -23.53
N SER A 214 -28.41 10.50 -23.35
CA SER A 214 -29.80 10.33 -23.77
C SER A 214 -29.94 10.33 -25.30
N GLN A 215 -30.99 9.68 -25.81
CA GLN A 215 -31.31 9.68 -27.25
C GLN A 215 -31.48 11.09 -27.84
N SER A 216 -31.93 12.05 -27.04
CA SER A 216 -32.16 13.45 -27.45
C SER A 216 -30.99 14.38 -27.11
N ALA A 217 -29.92 13.89 -26.48
CA ALA A 217 -28.80 14.73 -26.07
C ALA A 217 -28.02 15.30 -27.27
N LYS A 218 -27.71 16.61 -27.20
CA LYS A 218 -26.86 17.30 -28.18
C LYS A 218 -25.38 17.06 -27.87
N ALA A 219 -24.91 15.85 -28.14
CA ALA A 219 -23.51 15.46 -28.00
C ALA A 219 -23.04 14.73 -29.27
N ASP A 220 -21.75 14.39 -29.35
CA ASP A 220 -21.18 13.69 -30.50
C ASP A 220 -21.91 12.36 -30.81
N LYS A 221 -22.02 12.01 -32.09
CA LYS A 221 -22.65 10.78 -32.57
C LYS A 221 -21.92 9.52 -32.10
N PHE A 222 -20.62 9.60 -31.83
CA PHE A 222 -19.83 8.46 -31.34
C PHE A 222 -20.08 8.14 -29.85
N ILE A 223 -20.78 9.01 -29.11
CA ILE A 223 -21.14 8.77 -27.72
C ILE A 223 -22.32 7.78 -27.65
N PRO A 224 -22.20 6.65 -26.93
CA PRO A 224 -23.29 5.68 -26.79
C PRO A 224 -24.58 6.30 -26.26
N ARG A 225 -25.72 5.95 -26.87
CA ARG A 225 -27.03 6.50 -26.52
C ARG A 225 -27.95 5.45 -25.91
N ILE A 226 -28.64 5.83 -24.85
CA ILE A 226 -29.61 5.00 -24.13
C ILE A 226 -30.96 5.70 -24.02
N ASN A 227 -32.01 4.89 -23.91
CA ASN A 227 -33.33 5.38 -23.52
C ASN A 227 -33.37 5.52 -22.00
N MET A 228 -33.43 6.76 -21.51
CA MET A 228 -33.43 7.07 -20.07
C MET A 228 -34.67 6.53 -19.34
N VAL A 229 -35.77 6.25 -20.03
CA VAL A 229 -37.00 5.72 -19.42
C VAL A 229 -36.88 4.21 -19.17
N THR A 230 -36.29 3.47 -20.12
CA THR A 230 -36.30 1.99 -20.09
C THR A 230 -35.02 1.37 -19.58
N HIS A 231 -33.87 2.03 -19.71
CA HIS A 231 -32.57 1.46 -19.36
C HIS A 231 -32.30 1.54 -17.84
N GLU A 232 -32.56 0.44 -17.14
CA GLU A 232 -32.33 0.27 -15.69
C GLU A 232 -32.78 1.46 -14.83
N PRO A 233 -34.08 1.82 -14.83
CA PRO A 233 -34.58 3.06 -14.21
C PRO A 233 -34.44 3.11 -12.69
N ARG A 234 -34.10 1.99 -12.03
CA ARG A 234 -33.97 1.88 -10.58
C ARG A 234 -32.59 2.30 -10.06
N TYR A 235 -31.59 2.40 -10.93
CA TYR A 235 -30.20 2.66 -10.56
C TYR A 235 -29.69 3.96 -11.17
N VAL A 236 -28.79 4.64 -10.47
CA VAL A 236 -27.99 5.70 -11.08
C VAL A 236 -26.86 5.09 -11.91
N CYS A 237 -26.48 5.77 -12.99
CA CYS A 237 -25.62 5.20 -14.03
C CYS A 237 -24.32 4.59 -13.49
N TRP A 238 -23.69 5.24 -12.50
CA TRP A 238 -22.40 4.79 -11.94
C TRP A 238 -22.48 3.54 -11.06
N GLN A 239 -23.67 3.05 -10.73
CA GLN A 239 -23.83 1.78 -10.01
C GLN A 239 -23.56 0.57 -10.92
N CYS A 240 -23.71 0.74 -12.23
CA CYS A 240 -23.44 -0.29 -13.23
C CYS A 240 -22.24 0.09 -14.13
N HIS A 241 -22.10 1.37 -14.49
CA HIS A 241 -21.04 1.85 -15.38
C HIS A 241 -20.04 2.70 -14.62
N TYR A 242 -18.82 2.19 -14.41
CA TYR A 242 -17.81 2.96 -13.70
C TYR A 242 -17.13 3.98 -14.65
N PRO A 243 -17.42 5.30 -14.56
CA PRO A 243 -17.06 6.24 -15.63
C PRO A 243 -15.54 6.45 -15.82
N HIS A 244 -14.75 6.05 -14.84
CA HIS A 244 -13.29 6.11 -14.94
C HIS A 244 -12.70 4.89 -15.65
N LEU A 245 -13.39 3.75 -15.71
CA LEU A 245 -12.83 2.53 -16.31
C LEU A 245 -12.86 2.61 -17.85
N PRO A 246 -11.84 2.08 -18.53
CA PRO A 246 -11.80 1.99 -19.99
C PRO A 246 -12.83 1.01 -20.55
N GLU A 247 -13.20 0.01 -19.77
CA GLU A 247 -14.16 -1.01 -20.13
C GLU A 247 -15.57 -0.50 -19.81
N ALA A 248 -16.28 -0.04 -20.85
CA ALA A 248 -17.73 -0.01 -20.80
C ALA A 248 -18.22 -1.47 -20.78
N GLN A 249 -18.45 -2.02 -19.58
CA GLN A 249 -19.39 -3.13 -19.41
C GLN A 249 -20.79 -2.56 -19.27
#